data_AF-A0A959DPV5-F1
#
_entry.id   AF-A0A959DPV5-F1
#
_cell.length_a   1.000
_cell.length_b   1.000
_cell.length_c   1.000
_cell.angle_alpha   90.00
_cell.angle_beta   90.00
_cell.angle_gamma   90.00
#
_symmetry.space_group_name_H-M   'P 1'
#
loop_
_entity.id
_entity.type
_entity.pdbx_description
1 polymer ?
#
loop_
_entity_poly.entity_id
_entity_poly.type
_entity_poly.pdbx_seq_one_letter_code
_entity_poly.pdbx_strand_id
1 'polypeptide(L)'
;MKFSIYLGLVFIAMLQQACNKQQLNDMMLGQVTGVYGSSSCADVKDYDLSRGSCTETLGWESEVNISVSGATRIIASNGIPGHLVGLFGSQPGSLNPNAIRAQQSTYRITMEPQEKGSLTWLYDSSSGPRYSFGIMLNGVEMDPEAAEPWPHTRPINFNTVNWAWNLDAMSVNLGLDCNNAHVQPTGKYHYHGSPMLYLAQLNASSNKMSLVGYAADGFPVYYKYGYADADNPHSGLIQLASSYRLKSGERPGDGVSAPCGKYTGIYTADYEYVRDLGDLDECNGRTGVTPEYPEGTYYYVITDIYPFISRCLTGTPSNDFKLR
;
A
#
# COMPACT_ATOMS: atom_id res chain seq x y z
N MET A 1 14.07 -35.67 -11.96
CA MET A 1 15.37 -34.98 -11.99
C MET A 1 15.36 -33.92 -10.90
N LYS A 2 16.17 -34.11 -9.84
CA LYS A 2 16.34 -33.14 -8.76
C LYS A 2 17.46 -32.19 -9.15
N PHE A 3 17.21 -30.89 -9.21
CA PHE A 3 18.27 -29.88 -9.31
C PHE A 3 18.42 -29.21 -7.95
N SER A 4 19.49 -29.58 -7.23
CA SER A 4 20.04 -28.77 -6.14
C SER A 4 21.07 -27.84 -6.75
N ILE A 5 20.91 -26.53 -6.58
CA ILE A 5 21.92 -25.54 -6.92
C ILE A 5 22.52 -25.03 -5.60
N TYR A 6 23.78 -25.41 -5.36
CA TYR A 6 24.65 -24.78 -4.37
C TYR A 6 25.42 -23.65 -5.08
N LEU A 7 25.22 -22.41 -4.66
CA LEU A 7 26.11 -21.26 -4.86
C LEU A 7 26.18 -20.61 -3.46
N GLY A 8 27.30 -20.51 -2.74
CA GLY A 8 28.59 -20.01 -3.18
C GLY A 8 28.76 -18.58 -2.64
N LEU A 9 29.11 -18.44 -1.35
CA LEU A 9 29.40 -17.18 -0.66
C LEU A 9 30.52 -16.40 -1.36
N VAL A 10 30.24 -15.18 -1.88
CA VAL A 10 31.25 -14.12 -2.11
C VAL A 10 30.58 -12.73 -2.08
N PHE A 11 31.00 -11.92 -1.10
CA PHE A 11 30.97 -10.44 -0.98
C PHE A 11 29.63 -9.66 -1.05
N ILE A 12 29.11 -9.35 0.15
CA ILE A 12 28.27 -8.17 0.39
C ILE A 12 29.21 -6.96 0.54
N ALA A 13 29.31 -6.13 -0.49
CA ALA A 13 29.93 -4.82 -0.41
C ALA A 13 28.84 -3.74 -0.32
N MET A 14 29.04 -2.82 0.61
CA MET A 14 28.10 -1.80 1.08
C MET A 14 27.52 -0.92 -0.03
N LEU A 15 26.18 -0.82 -0.05
CA LEU A 15 25.45 0.30 -0.65
C LEU A 15 24.67 1.01 0.47
N GLN A 16 25.39 1.76 1.29
CA GLN A 16 24.81 2.90 2.00
C GLN A 16 24.85 4.09 1.04
N GLN A 17 23.76 4.36 0.34
CA GLN A 17 23.53 5.67 -0.25
C GLN A 17 22.40 6.36 0.51
N ALA A 18 22.79 7.45 1.16
CA ALA A 18 21.91 8.35 1.86
C ALA A 18 20.80 8.87 0.94
N CYS A 19 19.56 8.78 1.40
CA CYS A 19 18.43 9.47 0.81
C CYS A 19 18.69 10.98 0.95
N ASN A 20 19.07 11.64 -0.15
CA ASN A 20 19.46 13.05 -0.14
C ASN A 20 18.22 13.93 0.04
N LYS A 21 18.18 14.68 1.14
CA LYS A 21 17.00 15.32 1.73
C LYS A 21 16.72 16.73 1.17
N GLN A 22 17.02 17.00 -0.11
CA GLN A 22 17.16 18.37 -0.59
C GLN A 22 16.59 18.67 -1.99
N GLN A 23 15.40 18.15 -2.31
CA GLN A 23 14.70 18.62 -3.51
C GLN A 23 13.16 18.54 -3.45
N LEU A 24 12.55 18.73 -2.27
CA LEU A 24 11.09 18.85 -2.10
C LEU A 24 10.65 20.09 -1.28
N ASN A 25 11.54 21.05 -1.01
CA ASN A 25 11.25 22.15 -0.08
C ASN A 25 10.84 23.49 -0.70
N ASP A 26 10.71 23.62 -2.02
CA ASP A 26 10.47 24.94 -2.67
C ASP A 26 9.08 25.11 -3.30
N MET A 27 8.01 24.60 -2.66
CA MET A 27 6.64 24.94 -3.08
C MET A 27 5.63 25.29 -1.98
N MET A 28 5.96 25.25 -0.68
CA MET A 28 4.93 25.40 0.36
C MET A 28 5.38 26.16 1.62
N LEU A 29 5.77 27.42 1.51
CA LEU A 29 5.88 28.31 2.70
C LEU A 29 5.44 29.75 2.39
N GLY A 30 4.12 29.96 2.36
CA GLY A 30 3.52 31.29 2.55
C GLY A 30 3.10 31.46 4.01
N GLN A 31 3.89 32.20 4.80
CA GLN A 31 3.55 32.57 6.18
C GLN A 31 2.39 33.58 6.19
N VAL A 32 1.34 33.29 6.96
CA VAL A 32 0.37 34.30 7.42
C VAL A 32 0.20 34.13 8.92
N THR A 33 0.65 35.13 9.67
CA THR A 33 0.38 35.27 11.11
C THR A 33 -0.97 35.95 11.29
N GLY A 34 -1.91 35.26 11.96
CA GLY A 34 -3.21 35.81 12.32
C GLY A 34 -3.76 35.08 13.55
N VAL A 35 -4.04 35.83 14.61
CA VAL A 35 -4.56 35.35 15.89
C VAL A 35 -6.07 35.10 15.77
N TYR A 36 -6.55 33.89 16.06
CA TYR A 36 -7.98 33.60 16.27
C TYR A 36 -8.20 32.63 17.44
N GLY A 37 -9.33 32.86 18.13
CA GLY A 37 -9.70 32.32 19.44
C GLY A 37 -9.89 30.80 19.57
N SER A 38 -10.09 30.41 20.83
CA SER A 38 -10.02 29.06 21.37
C SER A 38 -11.14 28.11 20.93
N SER A 39 -10.87 27.36 19.88
CA SER A 39 -11.08 25.90 19.78
C SER A 39 -10.07 25.42 18.75
N SER A 40 -8.87 24.99 19.18
CA SER A 40 -7.79 24.75 18.24
C SER A 40 -8.13 23.52 17.39
N CYS A 41 -8.52 23.76 16.15
CA CYS A 41 -8.56 22.79 15.04
C CYS A 41 -7.16 22.29 14.69
N ALA A 42 -6.43 21.80 15.69
CA ALA A 42 -5.16 21.13 15.51
C ALA A 42 -5.46 19.67 15.22
N ASP A 43 -4.82 19.15 14.17
CA ASP A 43 -4.83 17.72 13.93
C ASP A 43 -4.19 16.99 15.13
N VAL A 44 -4.76 15.83 15.49
CA VAL A 44 -4.23 14.98 16.56
C VAL A 44 -2.92 14.29 16.13
N LYS A 45 -2.63 14.31 14.82
CA LYS A 45 -1.46 13.72 14.18
C LYS A 45 -0.88 14.67 13.14
N ASP A 46 0.44 14.76 13.11
CA ASP A 46 1.15 15.50 12.07
C ASP A 46 1.30 14.64 10.81
N TYR A 47 1.36 15.32 9.65
CA TYR A 47 1.73 14.68 8.39
C TYR A 47 3.18 14.19 8.46
N ASP A 48 3.39 12.89 8.30
CA ASP A 48 4.69 12.26 8.48
C ASP A 48 4.94 11.16 7.42
N LEU A 49 5.95 11.40 6.59
CA LEU A 49 6.44 10.44 5.58
C LEU A 49 7.70 9.68 6.02
N SER A 50 8.13 9.85 7.27
CA SER A 50 9.31 9.16 7.80
C SER A 50 9.07 7.65 7.83
N ARG A 51 10.16 6.91 7.59
CA ARG A 51 10.19 5.45 7.59
C ARG A 51 11.39 4.98 8.40
N GLY A 52 11.20 3.92 9.16
CA GLY A 52 12.30 3.25 9.85
C GLY A 52 13.26 2.59 8.88
N SER A 53 14.53 2.46 9.28
CA SER A 53 15.51 1.68 8.52
C SER A 53 15.13 0.20 8.50
N CYS A 54 15.47 -0.51 7.42
CA CYS A 54 15.38 -1.97 7.37
C CYS A 54 16.76 -2.58 7.54
N THR A 55 17.06 -3.03 8.76
CA THR A 55 18.36 -3.59 9.14
C THR A 55 18.26 -5.02 9.65
N GLU A 56 17.05 -5.48 9.95
CA GLU A 56 16.83 -6.74 10.65
C GLU A 56 16.64 -7.88 9.66
N THR A 57 17.31 -8.99 9.94
CA THR A 57 16.99 -10.30 9.38
C THR A 57 15.99 -11.02 10.27
N LEU A 58 15.12 -11.81 9.67
CA LEU A 58 14.16 -12.63 10.41
C LEU A 58 14.73 -14.02 10.66
N GLY A 59 14.37 -14.62 11.80
CA GLY A 59 14.72 -16.01 12.12
C GLY A 59 13.86 -17.05 11.38
N TRP A 60 13.09 -16.62 10.38
CA TRP A 60 12.23 -17.45 9.55
C TRP A 60 12.60 -17.26 8.09
N GLU A 61 12.55 -18.33 7.31
CA GLU A 61 12.68 -18.27 5.86
C GLU A 61 11.37 -17.81 5.23
N SER A 62 11.47 -17.13 4.09
CA SER A 62 10.31 -16.75 3.28
C SER A 62 9.74 -17.99 2.57
N GLU A 63 8.45 -18.26 2.78
CA GLU A 63 7.76 -19.36 2.10
C GLU A 63 6.54 -18.84 1.35
N VAL A 64 6.55 -19.01 0.04
CA VAL A 64 5.43 -18.74 -0.85
C VAL A 64 5.35 -19.82 -1.92
N ASN A 65 4.18 -20.43 -2.07
CA ASN A 65 3.87 -21.39 -3.11
C ASN A 65 2.66 -20.90 -3.90
N ILE A 66 2.85 -20.71 -5.21
CA ILE A 66 1.79 -20.32 -6.13
C ILE A 66 1.53 -21.50 -7.06
N SER A 67 0.30 -21.98 -7.08
CA SER A 67 -0.15 -23.05 -7.95
C SER A 67 -1.47 -22.68 -8.61
N VAL A 68 -1.84 -23.41 -9.66
CA VAL A 68 -3.12 -23.25 -10.35
C VAL A 68 -3.85 -24.59 -10.32
N SER A 69 -5.13 -24.56 -9.96
CA SER A 69 -6.03 -25.70 -9.99
C SER A 69 -7.32 -25.28 -10.68
N GLY A 70 -7.52 -25.74 -11.92
CA GLY A 70 -8.60 -25.26 -12.78
C GLY A 70 -8.50 -23.74 -13.02
N ALA A 71 -9.61 -23.02 -12.81
CA ALA A 71 -9.69 -21.56 -12.94
C ALA A 71 -9.29 -20.81 -11.65
N THR A 72 -8.58 -21.45 -10.71
CA THR A 72 -8.21 -20.85 -9.42
C THR A 72 -6.70 -20.84 -9.23
N ARG A 73 -6.15 -19.66 -8.95
CA ARG A 73 -4.80 -19.46 -8.42
C ARG A 73 -4.84 -19.69 -6.91
N ILE A 74 -4.00 -20.60 -6.42
CA ILE A 74 -3.84 -20.89 -4.99
C ILE A 74 -2.47 -20.39 -4.55
N ILE A 75 -2.45 -19.44 -3.62
CA ILE A 75 -1.24 -18.85 -3.06
C ILE A 75 -1.18 -19.23 -1.58
N ALA A 76 -0.30 -20.15 -1.22
CA ALA A 76 0.01 -20.48 0.17
C ALA A 76 1.26 -19.71 0.60
N SER A 77 1.21 -19.01 1.73
CA SER A 77 2.37 -18.27 2.24
C SER A 77 2.43 -18.20 3.76
N ASN A 78 3.65 -18.13 4.28
CA ASN A 78 3.92 -17.82 5.67
C ASN A 78 3.99 -16.32 5.99
N GLY A 79 3.84 -15.43 5.00
CA GLY A 79 3.84 -13.98 5.18
C GLY A 79 5.17 -13.39 5.65
N ILE A 80 6.26 -14.14 5.54
CA ILE A 80 7.61 -13.67 5.86
C ILE A 80 8.28 -13.14 4.59
N PRO A 81 8.72 -11.86 4.55
CA PRO A 81 9.43 -11.34 3.40
C PRO A 81 10.84 -11.94 3.27
N GLY A 82 11.30 -12.13 2.03
CA GLY A 82 12.68 -12.51 1.71
C GLY A 82 13.69 -11.35 1.72
N HIS A 83 13.38 -10.24 2.38
CA HIS A 83 14.21 -9.03 2.45
C HIS A 83 14.34 -8.54 3.89
N LEU A 84 15.28 -7.61 4.14
CA LEU A 84 15.43 -6.98 5.45
C LEU A 84 14.16 -6.21 5.85
N VAL A 85 13.90 -6.15 7.14
CA VAL A 85 12.75 -5.45 7.72
C VAL A 85 13.21 -4.48 8.80
N GLY A 86 12.29 -3.62 9.25
CA GLY A 86 12.53 -2.77 10.41
C GLY A 86 12.63 -3.53 11.73
N LEU A 87 13.10 -2.84 12.77
CA LEU A 87 13.09 -3.36 14.13
C LEU A 87 11.65 -3.31 14.68
N PHE A 88 11.08 -4.46 15.01
CA PHE A 88 9.72 -4.60 15.50
C PHE A 88 9.67 -5.43 16.78
N GLY A 89 8.73 -5.12 17.67
CA GLY A 89 8.53 -5.83 18.95
C GLY A 89 8.72 -4.97 20.19
N SER A 90 8.81 -5.62 21.34
CA SER A 90 8.86 -4.95 22.65
C SER A 90 10.29 -4.65 23.10
N GLN A 91 11.09 -4.02 22.25
CA GLN A 91 12.48 -3.64 22.56
C GLN A 91 12.78 -2.18 22.21
N PRO A 92 13.73 -1.52 22.91
CA PRO A 92 14.11 -0.13 22.61
C PRO A 92 14.47 0.07 21.13
N GLY A 93 13.95 1.14 20.54
CA GLY A 93 14.16 1.47 19.11
C GLY A 93 13.22 0.77 18.13
N SER A 94 12.31 -0.09 18.61
CA SER A 94 11.31 -0.70 17.73
C SER A 94 10.36 0.33 17.14
N LEU A 95 10.07 0.20 15.85
CA LEU A 95 9.16 1.08 15.11
C LEU A 95 7.72 0.93 15.59
N ASN A 96 7.33 -0.29 15.96
CA ASN A 96 6.07 -0.58 16.62
C ASN A 96 6.23 -1.77 17.60
N PRO A 97 5.32 -1.93 18.58
CA PRO A 97 5.48 -2.91 19.65
C PRO A 97 5.22 -4.37 19.26
N ASN A 98 4.73 -4.64 18.05
CA ASN A 98 4.33 -5.98 17.62
C ASN A 98 5.50 -6.66 16.90
N ALA A 99 5.94 -7.83 17.35
CA ALA A 99 7.00 -8.58 16.67
C ALA A 99 6.46 -9.37 15.46
N ILE A 100 7.22 -9.45 14.38
CA ILE A 100 6.90 -10.26 13.19
C ILE A 100 6.82 -11.75 13.60
N ARG A 101 5.81 -12.46 13.07
CA ARG A 101 5.64 -13.89 13.22
C ARG A 101 5.19 -14.51 11.91
N ALA A 102 5.72 -15.70 11.60
CA ALA A 102 5.23 -16.49 10.47
C ALA A 102 3.73 -16.79 10.66
N GLN A 103 2.98 -16.60 9.59
CA GLN A 103 1.57 -16.93 9.48
C GLN A 103 1.41 -18.24 8.70
N GLN A 104 0.18 -18.74 8.55
CA GLN A 104 -0.14 -19.86 7.65
C GLN A 104 -1.39 -19.46 6.87
N SER A 105 -1.19 -18.79 5.74
CA SER A 105 -2.29 -18.22 4.94
C SER A 105 -2.40 -18.96 3.61
N THR A 106 -3.62 -19.11 3.11
CA THR A 106 -3.89 -19.65 1.77
C THR A 106 -4.96 -18.81 1.11
N TYR A 107 -4.64 -18.23 -0.04
CA TYR A 107 -5.53 -17.38 -0.81
C TYR A 107 -5.91 -18.08 -2.11
N ARG A 108 -7.21 -18.09 -2.41
CA ARG A 108 -7.80 -18.62 -3.65
C ARG A 108 -8.35 -17.46 -4.45
N ILE A 109 -7.76 -17.23 -5.62
CA ILE A 109 -8.08 -16.10 -6.48
C ILE A 109 -8.46 -16.62 -7.85
N THR A 110 -9.46 -16.02 -8.50
CA THR A 110 -9.83 -16.41 -9.88
C THR A 110 -8.66 -16.16 -10.85
N MET A 111 -8.47 -17.08 -11.80
CA MET A 111 -7.58 -16.89 -12.96
C MET A 111 -8.26 -16.11 -14.09
N GLU A 112 -9.59 -15.93 -13.99
CA GLU A 112 -10.44 -15.29 -14.99
C GLU A 112 -11.18 -14.11 -14.32
N PRO A 113 -10.46 -13.05 -13.92
CA PRO A 113 -11.09 -11.89 -13.32
C PRO A 113 -11.96 -11.15 -14.34
N GLN A 114 -13.07 -10.59 -13.88
CA GLN A 114 -13.99 -9.79 -14.71
C GLN A 114 -14.38 -8.54 -13.94
N GLU A 115 -14.36 -7.40 -14.64
CA GLU A 115 -14.84 -6.13 -14.10
C GLU A 115 -16.35 -6.24 -13.84
N LYS A 116 -16.74 -5.96 -12.60
CA LYS A 116 -18.13 -5.71 -12.24
C LYS A 116 -18.35 -4.23 -12.51
N GLY A 117 -19.42 -3.87 -13.23
CA GLY A 117 -19.80 -2.47 -13.46
C GLY A 117 -20.10 -1.64 -12.18
N SER A 118 -19.78 -2.17 -11.01
CA SER A 118 -19.79 -1.54 -9.70
C SER A 118 -18.53 -1.92 -8.93
N LEU A 119 -17.89 -0.95 -8.29
CA LEU A 119 -16.68 -1.16 -7.52
C LEU A 119 -16.94 -1.75 -6.14
N THR A 120 -15.99 -2.55 -5.66
CA THR A 120 -15.92 -3.02 -4.27
C THR A 120 -14.85 -2.24 -3.52
N TRP A 121 -15.26 -1.28 -2.70
CA TRP A 121 -14.34 -0.53 -1.82
C TRP A 121 -13.76 -1.43 -0.73
N LEU A 122 -12.45 -1.28 -0.46
CA LEU A 122 -11.75 -1.96 0.64
C LEU A 122 -12.18 -1.43 2.01
N TYR A 123 -12.84 -0.28 2.02
CA TYR A 123 -13.21 0.48 3.20
C TYR A 123 -14.70 0.84 3.19
N ASP A 124 -15.32 0.87 4.37
CA ASP A 124 -16.68 1.35 4.58
C ASP A 124 -16.68 2.47 5.62
N SER A 125 -17.21 3.64 5.27
CA SER A 125 -17.21 4.82 6.15
C SER A 125 -18.07 4.68 7.41
N SER A 126 -18.82 3.60 7.56
CA SER A 126 -19.58 3.26 8.76
C SER A 126 -18.92 2.19 9.62
N SER A 127 -18.06 1.33 9.06
CA SER A 127 -17.51 0.17 9.77
C SER A 127 -15.99 -0.02 9.69
N GLY A 128 -15.29 0.76 8.87
CA GLY A 128 -13.84 0.69 8.69
C GLY A 128 -13.39 -0.26 7.56
N PRO A 129 -12.14 -0.75 7.62
CA PRO A 129 -11.58 -1.69 6.63
C PRO A 129 -12.41 -2.98 6.52
N ARG A 130 -12.59 -3.47 5.30
CA ARG A 130 -13.40 -4.64 4.92
C ARG A 130 -12.63 -5.73 4.19
N TYR A 131 -11.60 -5.35 3.44
CA TYR A 131 -10.76 -6.28 2.68
C TYR A 131 -9.34 -5.79 2.68
N SER A 132 -8.40 -6.73 2.75
CA SER A 132 -7.05 -6.48 2.25
C SER A 132 -7.09 -6.43 0.71
N PHE A 133 -6.20 -5.66 0.10
CA PHE A 133 -6.23 -5.43 -1.34
C PHE A 133 -5.85 -6.67 -2.14
N GLY A 134 -4.83 -7.40 -1.71
CA GLY A 134 -4.28 -8.54 -2.44
C GLY A 134 -2.99 -9.05 -1.83
N ILE A 135 -2.26 -9.86 -2.59
CA ILE A 135 -1.00 -10.47 -2.15
C ILE A 135 0.11 -10.28 -3.18
N MET A 136 1.30 -9.93 -2.72
CA MET A 136 2.49 -9.83 -3.56
C MET A 136 3.10 -11.22 -3.83
N LEU A 137 3.88 -11.35 -4.91
CA LEU A 137 4.49 -12.64 -5.29
C LEU A 137 5.55 -13.11 -4.28
N ASN A 138 6.00 -12.25 -3.36
CA ASN A 138 6.82 -12.65 -2.22
C ASN A 138 6.02 -13.19 -1.02
N GLY A 139 4.69 -13.29 -1.13
CA GLY A 139 3.83 -13.86 -0.10
C GLY A 139 3.35 -12.90 0.98
N VAL A 140 3.72 -11.62 0.93
CA VAL A 140 3.27 -10.59 1.87
C VAL A 140 2.01 -9.91 1.35
N GLU A 141 1.05 -9.68 2.25
CA GLU A 141 -0.22 -9.05 1.91
C GLU A 141 -0.09 -7.54 1.71
N MET A 142 -0.88 -7.01 0.78
CA MET A 142 -1.12 -5.59 0.57
C MET A 142 -2.39 -5.22 1.33
N ASP A 143 -2.25 -4.39 2.36
CA ASP A 143 -3.35 -3.95 3.22
C ASP A 143 -3.20 -2.45 3.46
N PRO A 144 -3.75 -1.60 2.58
CA PRO A 144 -3.48 -0.17 2.61
C PRO A 144 -4.38 0.61 3.58
N GLU A 145 -5.50 0.02 4.00
CA GLU A 145 -6.49 0.72 4.83
C GLU A 145 -6.13 0.56 6.30
N ALA A 146 -5.66 1.66 6.93
CA ALA A 146 -5.44 1.67 8.36
C ALA A 146 -6.76 1.42 9.13
N ALA A 147 -6.66 0.88 10.34
CA ALA A 147 -7.77 0.80 11.28
C ALA A 147 -7.68 1.94 12.33
N GLU A 148 -7.51 3.17 11.86
CA GLU A 148 -7.26 4.37 12.68
C GLU A 148 -8.34 5.43 12.44
N PRO A 149 -9.57 5.22 12.96
CA PRO A 149 -10.63 6.19 12.83
C PRO A 149 -10.48 7.34 13.82
N TRP A 150 -10.99 8.50 13.44
CA TRP A 150 -11.11 9.65 14.34
C TRP A 150 -11.84 9.25 15.64
N PRO A 151 -11.35 9.68 16.83
CA PRO A 151 -10.28 10.67 17.08
C PRO A 151 -8.86 10.11 17.27
N HIS A 152 -8.57 8.88 16.81
CA HIS A 152 -7.23 8.25 16.91
C HIS A 152 -6.74 8.00 18.34
N THR A 153 -7.67 7.77 19.26
CA THR A 153 -7.37 7.49 20.66
C THR A 153 -7.16 6.00 20.90
N ARG A 154 -6.26 5.64 21.84
CA ARG A 154 -6.06 4.26 22.29
C ARG A 154 -6.49 4.11 23.76
N PRO A 155 -7.23 3.06 24.13
CA PRO A 155 -7.85 2.05 23.26
C PRO A 155 -8.98 2.65 22.40
N ILE A 156 -9.27 2.03 21.26
CA ILE A 156 -10.34 2.47 20.37
C ILE A 156 -11.70 2.07 20.97
N ASN A 157 -12.62 3.01 21.12
CA ASN A 157 -14.02 2.74 21.46
C ASN A 157 -14.88 2.75 20.19
N PHE A 158 -15.18 1.57 19.65
CA PHE A 158 -15.92 1.43 18.40
C PHE A 158 -17.34 2.02 18.40
N ASN A 159 -17.90 2.37 19.57
CA ASN A 159 -19.22 3.01 19.65
C ASN A 159 -19.18 4.54 19.42
N THR A 160 -17.99 5.15 19.43
CA THR A 160 -17.85 6.62 19.40
C THR A 160 -16.92 7.12 18.31
N VAL A 161 -16.38 6.22 17.49
CA VAL A 161 -15.45 6.56 16.41
C VAL A 161 -16.19 7.07 15.19
N ASN A 162 -15.50 7.88 14.39
CA ASN A 162 -15.98 8.32 13.09
C ASN A 162 -15.12 7.71 11.98
N TRP A 163 -15.64 6.65 11.35
CA TRP A 163 -15.01 6.00 10.20
C TRP A 163 -15.13 6.84 8.90
N ALA A 164 -15.82 7.98 8.85
CA ALA A 164 -15.66 8.85 7.68
C ALA A 164 -14.24 9.46 7.61
N TRP A 165 -13.50 9.45 8.73
CA TRP A 165 -12.18 10.05 8.87
C TRP A 165 -11.17 9.03 9.41
N ASN A 166 -10.57 8.28 8.50
CA ASN A 166 -9.53 7.29 8.78
C ASN A 166 -8.16 7.83 8.36
N LEU A 167 -7.12 7.61 9.17
CA LEU A 167 -5.77 7.99 8.77
C LEU A 167 -5.31 7.17 7.56
N ASP A 168 -4.63 7.83 6.63
CA ASP A 168 -3.84 7.12 5.62
C ASP A 168 -2.53 6.67 6.26
N ALA A 169 -2.28 5.36 6.27
CA ALA A 169 -1.11 4.78 6.93
C ALA A 169 0.22 5.32 6.38
N MET A 170 0.22 5.74 5.11
CA MET A 170 1.41 6.28 4.45
C MET A 170 1.67 7.74 4.80
N SER A 171 0.73 8.44 5.40
CA SER A 171 0.80 9.89 5.66
C SER A 171 0.97 10.25 7.14
N VAL A 172 1.09 9.25 8.02
CA VAL A 172 1.29 9.42 9.46
C VAL A 172 2.30 8.40 10.02
N ASN A 173 2.85 8.70 11.20
CA ASN A 173 3.75 7.78 11.87
C ASN A 173 3.00 6.63 12.56
N LEU A 174 2.84 5.52 11.85
CA LEU A 174 2.35 4.23 12.39
C LEU A 174 3.47 3.21 12.62
N GLY A 175 4.74 3.66 12.62
CA GLY A 175 5.88 2.76 12.75
C GLY A 175 6.13 1.94 11.49
N LEU A 176 5.97 2.55 10.31
CA LEU A 176 6.31 1.92 9.03
C LEU A 176 7.83 1.82 8.87
N ASP A 177 8.30 0.70 8.33
CA ASP A 177 9.70 0.53 7.91
C ASP A 177 9.95 1.04 6.48
N CYS A 178 11.18 0.90 6.01
CA CYS A 178 11.62 1.36 4.69
C CYS A 178 10.88 0.67 3.52
N ASN A 179 10.18 -0.44 3.78
CA ASN A 179 9.34 -1.12 2.80
C ASN A 179 7.89 -0.66 2.87
N ASN A 180 7.59 0.43 3.58
CA ASN A 180 6.23 0.93 3.79
C ASN A 180 5.31 -0.12 4.45
N ALA A 181 5.88 -0.94 5.33
CA ALA A 181 5.17 -2.00 6.03
C ALA A 181 5.27 -1.85 7.54
N HIS A 182 4.32 -2.45 8.24
CA HIS A 182 4.42 -2.64 9.67
C HIS A 182 3.77 -3.96 10.10
N VAL A 183 3.81 -4.20 11.40
CA VAL A 183 3.32 -5.42 12.03
C VAL A 183 2.04 -5.16 12.81
N GLN A 184 1.00 -5.95 12.56
CA GLN A 184 -0.23 -5.92 13.36
C GLN A 184 -0.10 -6.79 14.62
N PRO A 185 -1.02 -6.71 15.61
CA PRO A 185 -0.92 -7.46 16.87
C PRO A 185 -0.79 -8.98 16.74
N THR A 186 -1.25 -9.58 15.65
CA THR A 186 -1.08 -11.04 15.38
C THR A 186 0.32 -11.42 14.90
N GLY A 187 1.20 -10.45 14.70
CA GLY A 187 2.54 -10.62 14.14
C GLY A 187 2.60 -10.63 12.60
N LYS A 188 1.48 -10.39 11.91
CA LYS A 188 1.45 -10.30 10.44
C LYS A 188 2.09 -8.99 9.97
N TYR A 189 3.18 -9.13 9.21
CA TYR A 189 3.80 -8.05 8.45
C TYR A 189 3.04 -7.85 7.13
N HIS A 190 2.75 -6.61 6.75
CA HIS A 190 1.96 -6.26 5.56
C HIS A 190 2.34 -4.88 5.02
N TYR A 191 2.17 -4.68 3.71
CA TYR A 191 2.51 -3.44 3.03
C TYR A 191 1.33 -2.47 2.94
N HIS A 192 1.59 -1.20 3.25
CA HIS A 192 0.71 -0.07 2.99
C HIS A 192 1.07 0.70 1.71
N GLY A 193 2.27 0.47 1.18
CA GLY A 193 2.80 1.12 -0.02
C GLY A 193 3.88 0.29 -0.72
N SER A 194 4.66 0.92 -1.60
CA SER A 194 5.72 0.28 -2.39
C SER A 194 6.83 -0.34 -1.51
N PRO A 195 7.08 -1.66 -1.56
CA PRO A 195 8.15 -2.30 -0.78
C PRO A 195 9.50 -2.20 -1.46
N MET A 196 10.29 -1.19 -1.07
CA MET A 196 11.53 -0.81 -1.74
C MET A 196 12.52 -1.97 -1.93
N LEU A 197 12.75 -2.80 -0.92
CA LEU A 197 13.72 -3.89 -1.01
C LEU A 197 13.20 -5.04 -1.88
N TYR A 198 11.90 -5.33 -1.84
CA TYR A 198 11.30 -6.32 -2.74
C TYR A 198 11.37 -5.86 -4.20
N LEU A 199 11.06 -4.58 -4.47
CA LEU A 199 11.17 -4.00 -5.81
C LEU A 199 12.60 -4.02 -6.33
N ALA A 200 13.59 -3.80 -5.46
CA ALA A 200 15.01 -3.95 -5.81
C ALA A 200 15.36 -5.41 -6.16
N GLN A 201 14.85 -6.40 -5.41
CA GLN A 201 15.03 -7.83 -5.73
C GLN A 201 14.41 -8.22 -7.08
N LEU A 202 13.27 -7.62 -7.44
CA LEU A 202 12.65 -7.79 -8.76
C LEU A 202 13.41 -7.07 -9.88
N ASN A 203 14.45 -6.29 -9.56
CA ASN A 203 15.11 -5.36 -10.46
C ASN A 203 14.09 -4.44 -11.15
N ALA A 204 13.07 -3.97 -10.42
CA ALA A 204 12.03 -3.11 -10.98
C ALA A 204 12.63 -1.78 -11.43
N SER A 205 12.31 -1.36 -12.66
CA SER A 205 12.97 -0.24 -13.33
C SER A 205 12.05 0.37 -14.39
N SER A 206 12.36 1.59 -14.83
CA SER A 206 11.53 2.35 -15.79
C SER A 206 11.44 1.74 -17.19
N ASN A 207 12.24 0.72 -17.50
CA ASN A 207 12.29 0.06 -18.80
C ASN A 207 11.53 -1.28 -18.85
N LYS A 208 10.80 -1.66 -17.79
CA LYS A 208 9.91 -2.83 -17.83
C LYS A 208 8.68 -2.65 -16.93
N MET A 209 7.56 -3.23 -17.36
CA MET A 209 6.45 -3.49 -16.44
C MET A 209 6.87 -4.60 -15.49
N SER A 210 6.64 -4.41 -14.19
CA SER A 210 7.01 -5.39 -13.17
C SER A 210 5.76 -5.88 -12.44
N LEU A 211 5.34 -7.11 -12.74
CA LEU A 211 4.28 -7.78 -12.00
C LEU A 211 4.75 -8.02 -10.57
N VAL A 212 4.03 -7.47 -9.60
CA VAL A 212 4.39 -7.56 -8.17
C VAL A 212 3.43 -8.44 -7.38
N GLY A 213 2.23 -8.73 -7.89
CA GLY A 213 1.23 -9.49 -7.18
C GLY A 213 -0.09 -9.62 -7.92
N TYR A 214 -1.09 -10.07 -7.18
CA TYR A 214 -2.47 -10.17 -7.64
C TYR A 214 -3.41 -9.60 -6.60
N ALA A 215 -4.39 -8.84 -7.06
CA ALA A 215 -5.46 -8.31 -6.23
C ALA A 215 -6.42 -9.43 -5.81
N ALA A 216 -7.20 -9.18 -4.77
CA ALA A 216 -8.16 -10.15 -4.22
C ALA A 216 -9.18 -10.62 -5.25
N ASP A 217 -9.44 -9.84 -6.30
CA ASP A 217 -10.37 -10.14 -7.38
C ASP A 217 -9.74 -10.83 -8.60
N GLY A 218 -8.43 -11.06 -8.60
CA GLY A 218 -7.70 -11.83 -9.63
C GLY A 218 -6.94 -11.01 -10.65
N PHE A 219 -7.19 -9.71 -10.76
CA PHE A 219 -6.42 -8.88 -11.68
C PHE A 219 -4.96 -8.74 -11.21
N PRO A 220 -4.01 -8.67 -12.17
CA PRO A 220 -2.60 -8.47 -11.85
C PRO A 220 -2.34 -7.07 -11.30
N VAL A 221 -1.28 -6.97 -10.48
CA VAL A 221 -0.81 -5.72 -9.88
C VAL A 221 0.61 -5.46 -10.36
N TYR A 222 0.83 -4.28 -10.93
CA TYR A 222 2.14 -3.85 -11.44
C TYR A 222 2.71 -2.68 -10.63
N TYR A 223 4.04 -2.57 -10.61
CA TYR A 223 4.70 -1.41 -10.02
C TYR A 223 4.94 -0.31 -11.07
N LYS A 224 4.26 0.84 -10.84
CA LYS A 224 4.26 2.19 -11.45
C LYS A 224 4.60 2.45 -12.92
N TYR A 225 5.18 1.52 -13.67
CA TYR A 225 5.53 1.69 -15.07
C TYR A 225 4.62 0.87 -15.96
N GLY A 226 4.12 1.50 -17.02
CA GLY A 226 3.29 0.87 -18.03
C GLY A 226 3.45 1.56 -19.39
N TYR A 227 2.91 0.94 -20.43
CA TYR A 227 2.95 1.45 -21.79
C TYR A 227 2.31 2.84 -21.90
N ALA A 228 2.97 3.76 -22.61
CA ALA A 228 2.46 5.12 -22.84
C ALA A 228 1.13 5.08 -23.58
N ASP A 229 1.01 4.18 -24.56
CA ASP A 229 -0.25 3.78 -25.16
C ASP A 229 -0.61 2.40 -24.60
N ALA A 230 -1.68 2.35 -23.79
CA ALA A 230 -2.04 1.18 -23.01
C ALA A 230 -2.30 -0.07 -23.87
N ASP A 231 -2.70 0.09 -25.12
CA ASP A 231 -3.03 -1.01 -26.04
C ASP A 231 -1.85 -1.38 -26.97
N ASN A 232 -0.71 -0.69 -26.86
CA ASN A 232 0.44 -0.88 -27.73
C ASN A 232 1.70 -1.29 -26.95
N PRO A 233 2.12 -2.56 -27.03
CA PRO A 233 3.28 -3.05 -26.30
C PRO A 233 4.62 -2.58 -26.89
N HIS A 234 4.58 -1.90 -28.03
CA HIS A 234 5.74 -1.26 -28.66
C HIS A 234 5.84 0.22 -28.33
N SER A 235 4.85 0.78 -27.62
CA SER A 235 4.99 2.12 -27.07
C SER A 235 6.06 2.13 -25.98
N GLY A 236 6.69 3.29 -25.76
CA GLY A 236 7.61 3.44 -24.64
C GLY A 236 6.89 3.27 -23.30
N LEU A 237 7.64 2.97 -22.24
CA LEU A 237 7.08 2.94 -20.89
C LEU A 237 7.16 4.32 -20.24
N ILE A 238 6.11 4.67 -19.51
CA ILE A 238 6.01 5.88 -18.67
C ILE A 238 5.74 5.48 -17.22
N GLN A 239 6.06 6.37 -16.29
CA GLN A 239 5.54 6.25 -14.93
C GLN A 239 4.08 6.70 -14.94
N LEU A 240 3.16 5.79 -14.61
CA LEU A 240 1.73 6.05 -14.60
C LEU A 240 1.34 6.94 -13.42
N ALA A 241 0.57 7.98 -13.71
CA ALA A 241 0.11 8.96 -12.73
C ALA A 241 -1.26 8.57 -12.15
N SER A 242 -1.39 8.67 -10.82
CA SER A 242 -2.67 8.57 -10.13
C SER A 242 -3.58 9.75 -10.51
N SER A 243 -4.88 9.48 -10.61
CA SER A 243 -5.91 10.50 -10.83
C SER A 243 -6.49 11.07 -9.53
N TYR A 244 -5.83 10.85 -8.40
CA TYR A 244 -6.19 11.47 -7.13
C TYR A 244 -5.42 12.76 -6.88
N ARG A 245 -6.07 13.72 -6.23
CA ARG A 245 -5.42 14.91 -5.69
C ARG A 245 -5.90 15.22 -4.29
N LEU A 246 -5.09 15.96 -3.55
CA LEU A 246 -5.48 16.54 -2.28
C LEU A 246 -6.57 17.61 -2.50
N LYS A 247 -7.63 17.56 -1.70
CA LYS A 247 -8.67 18.59 -1.70
C LYS A 247 -8.10 19.93 -1.24
N SER A 248 -8.70 21.02 -1.70
CA SER A 248 -8.37 22.38 -1.23
C SER A 248 -9.38 22.85 -0.17
N GLY A 249 -8.97 23.80 0.68
CA GLY A 249 -9.83 24.38 1.71
C GLY A 249 -9.74 23.67 3.07
N GLU A 250 -10.85 23.72 3.80
CA GLU A 250 -10.96 23.26 5.19
C GLU A 250 -11.91 22.06 5.28
N ARG A 251 -11.59 21.11 6.15
CA ARG A 251 -12.46 20.00 6.53
C ARG A 251 -13.69 20.56 7.27
N PRO A 252 -14.87 19.95 7.09
CA PRO A 252 -16.13 20.43 7.64
C PRO A 252 -16.34 20.10 9.12
N GLY A 253 -15.40 19.42 9.79
CA GLY A 253 -15.58 18.96 11.17
C GLY A 253 -15.58 20.09 12.20
N ASP A 254 -15.83 19.70 13.45
CA ASP A 254 -15.87 20.58 14.63
C ASP A 254 -14.68 20.36 15.59
N GLY A 255 -13.77 19.44 15.26
CA GLY A 255 -12.65 19.03 16.10
C GLY A 255 -13.03 18.09 17.24
N VAL A 256 -14.28 17.61 17.27
CA VAL A 256 -14.80 16.69 18.29
C VAL A 256 -15.40 15.44 17.64
N SER A 257 -16.43 15.60 16.81
CA SER A 257 -17.09 14.52 16.05
C SER A 257 -16.36 14.16 14.76
N ALA A 258 -15.62 15.11 14.20
CA ALA A 258 -14.80 14.97 13.00
C ALA A 258 -13.62 15.96 13.04
N PRO A 259 -12.51 15.67 12.35
CA PRO A 259 -11.40 16.62 12.22
C PRO A 259 -11.85 17.89 11.50
N CYS A 260 -11.38 19.03 11.98
CA CYS A 260 -11.48 20.32 11.33
C CYS A 260 -10.10 20.78 10.85
N GLY A 261 -10.00 21.99 10.28
CA GLY A 261 -8.75 22.51 9.73
C GLY A 261 -8.51 22.05 8.29
N LYS A 262 -7.35 22.40 7.72
CA LYS A 262 -7.06 22.20 6.29
C LYS A 262 -7.01 20.73 5.91
N TYR A 263 -7.32 20.43 4.66
CA TYR A 263 -6.95 19.14 4.06
C TYR A 263 -5.42 19.03 4.00
N THR A 264 -4.83 18.19 4.87
CA THR A 264 -3.38 18.01 4.97
C THR A 264 -2.87 16.73 4.30
N GLY A 265 -3.78 15.81 3.96
CA GLY A 265 -3.45 14.52 3.35
C GLY A 265 -3.26 13.41 4.37
N ILE A 266 -3.45 13.67 5.67
CA ILE A 266 -3.33 12.64 6.71
C ILE A 266 -4.54 11.70 6.76
N TYR A 267 -5.70 12.13 6.24
CA TYR A 267 -6.88 11.27 6.12
C TYR A 267 -7.07 10.81 4.68
N THR A 268 -7.55 9.59 4.49
CA THR A 268 -7.97 9.12 3.16
C THR A 268 -9.04 10.03 2.55
N ALA A 269 -9.95 10.54 3.38
CA ALA A 269 -11.00 11.49 3.00
C ALA A 269 -10.49 12.88 2.59
N ASP A 270 -9.21 13.19 2.79
CA ASP A 270 -8.61 14.43 2.31
C ASP A 270 -8.38 14.42 0.79
N TYR A 271 -8.40 13.26 0.15
CA TYR A 271 -8.19 13.12 -1.28
C TYR A 271 -9.52 13.03 -2.03
N GLU A 272 -9.50 13.45 -3.30
CA GLU A 272 -10.58 13.24 -4.25
C GLU A 272 -10.03 12.62 -5.54
N TYR A 273 -10.80 11.69 -6.11
CA TYR A 273 -10.57 11.24 -7.47
C TYR A 273 -11.05 12.31 -8.45
N VAL A 274 -10.22 12.63 -9.44
CA VAL A 274 -10.53 13.52 -10.54
C VAL A 274 -10.33 12.75 -11.82
N ARG A 275 -11.43 12.42 -12.48
CA ARG A 275 -11.42 11.72 -13.77
C ARG A 275 -10.46 12.41 -14.74
N ASP A 276 -9.63 11.58 -15.39
CA ASP A 276 -8.65 11.97 -16.41
C ASP A 276 -7.56 12.96 -15.92
N LEU A 277 -7.32 13.07 -14.61
CA LEU A 277 -6.22 13.86 -14.07
C LEU A 277 -4.85 13.20 -14.34
N GLY A 278 -4.79 11.88 -14.22
CA GLY A 278 -3.63 11.06 -14.51
C GLY A 278 -3.97 9.95 -15.51
N ASP A 279 -3.19 8.87 -15.48
CA ASP A 279 -3.34 7.72 -16.38
C ASP A 279 -4.24 6.61 -15.80
N LEU A 280 -4.57 6.70 -14.52
CA LEU A 280 -5.22 5.65 -13.75
C LEU A 280 -6.65 6.03 -13.34
N ASP A 281 -7.50 5.02 -13.21
CA ASP A 281 -8.89 5.19 -12.80
C ASP A 281 -9.07 5.35 -11.28
N GLU A 282 -10.32 5.33 -10.81
CA GLU A 282 -10.65 5.51 -9.39
C GLU A 282 -10.17 4.35 -8.51
N CYS A 283 -9.90 3.16 -9.06
CA CYS A 283 -9.22 2.06 -8.37
C CYS A 283 -7.72 2.01 -8.67
N ASN A 284 -7.13 3.12 -9.13
CA ASN A 284 -5.70 3.23 -9.40
C ASN A 284 -5.18 2.14 -10.36
N GLY A 285 -6.00 1.76 -11.33
CA GLY A 285 -5.66 0.82 -12.39
C GLY A 285 -6.05 1.35 -13.77
N ARG A 286 -5.86 0.52 -14.79
CA ARG A 286 -6.32 0.76 -16.16
C ARG A 286 -6.38 -0.54 -16.94
N THR A 287 -7.04 -0.51 -18.09
CA THR A 287 -7.03 -1.61 -19.06
C THR A 287 -5.96 -1.39 -20.11
N GLY A 288 -5.28 -2.47 -20.49
CA GLY A 288 -4.29 -2.46 -21.57
C GLY A 288 -3.50 -3.76 -21.63
N VAL A 289 -2.54 -3.84 -22.55
CA VAL A 289 -1.64 -4.99 -22.70
C VAL A 289 -0.53 -4.97 -21.66
N THR A 290 -0.08 -6.15 -21.26
CA THR A 290 1.09 -6.33 -20.38
C THR A 290 1.93 -7.52 -20.87
N PRO A 291 3.17 -7.71 -20.38
CA PRO A 291 3.99 -8.86 -20.76
C PRO A 291 3.32 -10.22 -20.49
N GLU A 292 2.58 -10.33 -19.38
CA GLU A 292 1.87 -11.55 -18.98
C GLU A 292 0.49 -11.68 -19.64
N TYR A 293 -0.11 -10.56 -20.07
CA TYR A 293 -1.45 -10.49 -20.65
C TYR A 293 -1.41 -9.72 -22.00
N PRO A 294 -0.87 -10.34 -23.06
CA PRO A 294 -0.65 -9.67 -24.35
C PRO A 294 -1.94 -9.36 -25.12
N GLU A 295 -3.05 -10.02 -24.78
CA GLU A 295 -4.38 -9.75 -25.34
C GLU A 295 -5.12 -8.62 -24.60
N GLY A 296 -4.51 -8.07 -23.56
CA GLY A 296 -5.10 -7.05 -22.71
C GLY A 296 -5.75 -7.61 -21.45
N THR A 297 -5.69 -6.84 -20.37
CA THR A 297 -6.38 -7.09 -19.11
C THR A 297 -6.59 -5.74 -18.41
N TYR A 298 -7.56 -5.67 -17.49
CA TYR A 298 -7.49 -4.66 -16.45
C TYR A 298 -6.34 -5.00 -15.49
N TYR A 299 -5.60 -4.01 -15.01
CA TYR A 299 -4.56 -4.18 -14.02
C TYR A 299 -4.46 -3.01 -13.07
N TYR A 300 -4.14 -3.30 -11.82
CA TYR A 300 -3.88 -2.28 -10.81
C TYR A 300 -2.43 -1.85 -10.82
N VAL A 301 -2.19 -0.61 -10.37
CA VAL A 301 -0.85 -0.05 -10.33
C VAL A 301 -0.54 0.42 -8.91
N ILE A 302 0.61 -0.02 -8.38
CA ILE A 302 1.19 0.57 -7.19
C ILE A 302 1.95 1.83 -7.60
N THR A 303 1.64 2.96 -6.96
CA THR A 303 2.24 4.27 -7.21
C THR A 303 3.03 4.77 -5.99
N ASP A 304 3.92 5.75 -6.20
CA ASP A 304 4.67 6.38 -5.09
C ASP A 304 3.94 7.57 -4.46
N ILE A 305 2.74 7.87 -4.97
CA ILE A 305 1.82 8.90 -4.47
C ILE A 305 0.46 8.26 -4.19
N TYR A 306 -0.39 8.95 -3.41
CA TYR A 306 -1.73 8.49 -3.08
C TYR A 306 -2.51 8.01 -4.32
N PRO A 307 -3.17 6.82 -4.26
CA PRO A 307 -3.44 6.03 -3.05
C PRO A 307 -2.35 5.05 -2.63
N PHE A 308 -1.19 5.07 -3.31
CA PHE A 308 -0.08 4.11 -3.20
C PHE A 308 -0.49 2.71 -3.67
N ILE A 309 -1.34 2.05 -2.90
CA ILE A 309 -2.03 0.81 -3.26
C ILE A 309 -3.52 1.15 -3.41
N SER A 310 -4.20 0.51 -4.36
CA SER A 310 -5.63 0.78 -4.62
C SER A 310 -6.50 0.65 -3.37
N ARG A 311 -7.59 1.45 -3.33
CA ARG A 311 -8.62 1.47 -2.28
C ARG A 311 -9.91 0.79 -2.69
N CYS A 312 -9.98 0.24 -3.90
CA CYS A 312 -11.11 -0.52 -4.39
C CYS A 312 -10.72 -1.62 -5.37
N LEU A 313 -11.68 -2.51 -5.61
CA LEU A 313 -11.58 -3.61 -6.54
C LEU A 313 -12.67 -3.47 -7.61
N THR A 314 -12.30 -3.56 -8.88
CA THR A 314 -13.23 -3.58 -10.02
C THR A 314 -13.91 -4.94 -10.17
N GLY A 315 -13.27 -6.04 -9.74
CA GLY A 315 -13.82 -7.39 -9.86
C GLY A 315 -14.51 -7.93 -8.61
N THR A 316 -14.63 -9.27 -8.54
CA THR A 316 -15.17 -9.97 -7.36
C THR A 316 -14.04 -10.41 -6.43
N PRO A 317 -13.84 -9.77 -5.27
CA PRO A 317 -12.84 -10.24 -4.32
C PRO A 317 -13.12 -11.67 -3.84
N SER A 318 -12.06 -12.43 -3.67
CA SER A 318 -12.06 -13.64 -2.86
C SER A 318 -12.33 -13.30 -1.39
N ASN A 319 -13.14 -14.15 -0.74
CA ASN A 319 -13.40 -14.03 0.69
C ASN A 319 -12.17 -14.31 1.55
N ASP A 320 -11.11 -14.91 0.98
CA ASP A 320 -9.85 -15.15 1.71
C ASP A 320 -9.14 -13.83 2.11
N PHE A 321 -9.52 -12.70 1.50
CA PHE A 321 -9.01 -11.35 1.84
C PHE A 321 -9.97 -10.53 2.70
N LYS A 322 -11.10 -11.10 3.12
CA LYS A 322 -12.10 -10.36 3.87
C LYS A 322 -11.64 -10.13 5.32
N LEU A 323 -11.62 -8.87 5.74
CA LEU A 323 -11.33 -8.45 7.09
C LEU A 323 -12.67 -8.44 7.87
N ARG A 324 -12.95 -9.55 8.58
CA ARG A 324 -14.16 -9.85 9.37
C ARG A 324 -15.35 -10.49 8.63
#